data_AF-A0A136IHY3-F1
#
_entry.id   AF-A0A136IHY3-F1
#
_cell.length_a   1.000
_cell.length_b   1.000
_cell.length_c   1.000
_cell.angle_alpha   90.00
_cell.angle_beta   90.00
_cell.angle_gamma   90.00
#
_symmetry.space_group_name_H-M   'P 1'
#
loop_
_entity.id
_entity.type
_entity.pdbx_description
1 polymer ?
#
loop_
_entity_poly.entity_id
_entity_poly.type
_entity_poly.pdbx_seq_one_letter_code
_entity_poly.pdbx_strand_id
1 'polypeptide(L)' 'RLTEPIRTTVESTSRRVGIRARDVRAIVQEQHPESSFTRKDIYNARCRINRDKLDGHTPTAALIKLLDEMKVPYLVK' A
#
# COMPACT_ATOMS: atom_id res chain seq x y z
N ARG A 1 12.35 -9.22 -5.93
CA ARG A 1 10.94 -9.68 -5.72
C ARG A 1 10.46 -9.13 -4.39
N LEU A 2 9.21 -8.66 -4.26
CA LEU A 2 8.71 -8.15 -2.98
C LEU A 2 8.47 -9.33 -2.02
N THR A 3 9.44 -9.60 -1.14
CA THR A 3 9.32 -10.58 -0.06
C THR A 3 8.56 -9.97 1.11
N GLU A 4 8.03 -10.81 2.00
CA GLU A 4 7.28 -10.34 3.16
C GLU A 4 8.05 -9.36 4.07
N PRO A 5 9.32 -9.59 4.45
CA PRO A 5 10.06 -8.63 5.26
C PRO A 5 10.21 -7.26 4.57
N ILE A 6 10.44 -7.25 3.26
CA ILE A 6 10.56 -6.00 2.47
C ILE A 6 9.19 -5.32 2.36
N ARG A 7 8.12 -6.09 2.19
CA ARG A 7 6.74 -5.59 2.19
C ARG A 7 6.45 -4.86 3.50
N THR A 8 6.79 -5.45 4.65
CA THR A 8 6.60 -4.84 5.97
C THR A 8 7.41 -3.54 6.12
N THR A 9 8.66 -3.50 5.67
CA THR A 9 9.46 -2.25 5.67
C THR A 9 8.84 -1.18 4.78
N VAL A 10 8.44 -1.51 3.54
CA VAL A 10 7.81 -0.56 2.62
C VAL A 10 6.50 -0.02 3.18
N GLU A 11 5.69 -0.87 3.79
CA GLU A 11 4.41 -0.48 4.37
C GLU A 11 4.57 0.44 5.58
N SER A 12 5.44 0.07 6.52
CA SER A 12 5.68 0.86 7.75
C SER A 12 6.26 2.24 7.44
N THR A 13 7.20 2.31 6.50
CA THR A 13 7.83 3.58 6.07
C THR A 13 6.94 4.41 5.15
N SER A 14 5.91 3.85 4.53
CA SER A 14 5.01 4.57 3.62
C SER A 14 3.75 5.12 4.28
N ARG A 15 3.62 5.03 5.61
CA ARG A 15 2.40 5.44 6.35
C ARG A 15 2.01 6.92 6.18
N ARG A 16 2.96 7.80 5.87
CA ARG A 16 2.70 9.25 5.71
C ARG A 16 2.77 9.66 4.24
N VAL A 17 1.77 10.42 3.80
CA VAL A 17 1.59 10.89 2.40
C VAL A 17 2.77 11.72 1.87
N GLY A 18 3.59 12.30 2.75
CA GLY A 18 4.77 13.10 2.38
C GLY A 18 6.05 12.29 2.12
N ILE A 19 6.11 11.01 2.49
CA ILE A 19 7.35 10.22 2.36
C ILE A 19 7.54 9.78 0.91
N ARG A 20 8.62 10.27 0.28
CA ARG A 20 8.88 10.00 -1.14
C ARG A 20 9.40 8.58 -1.32
N ALA A 21 9.14 8.02 -2.50
CA ALA A 21 9.62 6.68 -2.85
C ALA A 21 11.15 6.54 -2.78
N ARG A 22 11.91 7.63 -2.99
CA ARG A 22 13.38 7.63 -2.86
C ARG A 22 13.83 7.41 -1.41
N ASP A 23 13.10 7.97 -0.45
CA ASP A 23 13.44 7.91 0.96
C ASP A 23 13.10 6.51 1.49
N VAL A 24 11.95 5.97 1.11
CA VAL A 24 11.60 4.56 1.36
C VAL A 24 12.61 3.61 0.74
N ARG A 25 13.04 3.86 -0.51
CA ARG A 25 14.07 3.04 -1.16
C ARG A 25 15.38 3.04 -0.36
N ALA A 26 15.80 4.20 0.17
CA ALA A 26 17.02 4.29 0.97
C ALA A 26 16.92 3.42 2.23
N ILE A 27 15.79 3.46 2.93
CA ILE A 27 15.55 2.62 4.12
C ILE A 27 15.50 1.13 3.75
N VAL A 28 14.85 0.78 2.63
CA VAL A 28 14.82 -0.62 2.15
C VAL A 28 16.23 -1.11 1.82
N GLN A 29 17.06 -0.30 1.17
CA GLN A 29 18.44 -0.66 0.84
C GLN A 29 19.31 -0.82 2.10
N GLU A 30 19.07 0.00 3.13
CA GLU A 30 19.77 -0.07 4.41
C GLU A 30 19.39 -1.33 5.20
N GLN A 31 18.10 -1.68 5.24
CA GLN A 31 17.61 -2.84 6.00
C GLN A 31 17.75 -4.17 5.25
N HIS A 32 17.71 -4.14 3.91
CA HIS A 32 17.73 -5.31 3.03
C HIS A 32 18.77 -5.10 1.92
N PRO A 33 20.08 -5.11 2.25
CA PRO A 33 21.17 -4.76 1.32
C PRO A 33 21.28 -5.70 0.12
N GLU A 34 20.88 -6.96 0.26
CA GLU A 34 20.78 -7.96 -0.80
C GLU A 34 19.67 -7.66 -1.81
N SER A 35 18.76 -6.75 -1.48
CA SER A 35 17.65 -6.39 -2.33
C SER A 35 18.03 -5.25 -3.28
N SER A 36 17.58 -5.36 -4.54
CA SER A 36 17.76 -4.32 -5.56
C SER A 36 16.40 -3.74 -5.94
N PHE A 37 16.09 -2.56 -5.39
CA PHE A 37 14.84 -1.85 -5.68
C PHE A 37 15.10 -0.53 -6.39
N THR A 38 14.43 -0.32 -7.51
CA THR A 38 14.36 0.99 -8.15
C THR A 38 13.28 1.86 -7.48
N ARG A 39 13.30 3.17 -7.79
CA ARG A 39 12.22 4.07 -7.35
C ARG A 39 10.85 3.61 -7.87
N LYS A 40 10.79 3.06 -9.08
CA LYS A 40 9.55 2.55 -9.69
C LYS A 40 9.03 1.33 -8.95
N ASP A 41 9.92 0.45 -8.49
CA ASP A 41 9.55 -0.74 -7.72
C ASP A 41 8.90 -0.39 -6.38
N ILE A 42 9.33 0.69 -5.72
CA ILE A 42 8.66 1.18 -4.51
C ILE A 42 7.22 1.63 -4.80
N TYR A 43 6.98 2.34 -5.90
CA TYR A 43 5.61 2.71 -6.29
C TYR A 43 4.76 1.48 -6.64
N ASN A 44 5.33 0.52 -7.36
CA ASN A 44 4.66 -0.74 -7.67
C ASN A 44 4.32 -1.52 -6.39
N ALA A 45 5.25 -1.58 -5.43
CA ALA A 45 5.05 -2.22 -4.14
C ALA A 45 3.92 -1.53 -3.35
N ARG A 46 3.91 -0.20 -3.29
CA ARG A 46 2.80 0.57 -2.68
C ARG A 46 1.46 0.27 -3.34
N CYS A 47 1.39 0.27 -4.67
CA CYS A 47 0.18 -0.06 -5.40
C CYS A 47 -0.31 -1.48 -5.06
N ARG A 48 0.60 -2.46 -5.02
CA ARG A 48 0.28 -3.84 -4.66
C ARG A 48 -0.22 -3.96 -3.22
N ILE A 49 0.47 -3.34 -2.26
CA ILE A 49 0.07 -3.33 -0.84
C ILE A 49 -1.33 -2.70 -0.69
N ASN A 50 -1.59 -1.57 -1.34
CA ASN A 50 -2.88 -0.90 -1.28
C ASN A 50 -3.99 -1.74 -1.93
N ARG A 51 -3.70 -2.41 -3.05
CA ARG A 51 -4.64 -3.30 -3.71
C ARG A 51 -5.02 -4.47 -2.80
N ASP A 52 -4.03 -5.09 -2.16
CA ASP A 52 -4.26 -6.21 -1.24
C ASP A 52 -5.08 -5.77 -0.01
N LYS A 53 -4.87 -4.55 0.51
CA LYS A 53 -5.65 -4.00 1.63
C LYS A 53 -7.12 -3.72 1.31
N LEU A 54 -7.42 -3.49 0.04
CA LEU A 54 -8.75 -3.12 -0.43
C LEU A 54 -9.45 -4.30 -1.14
N ASP A 55 -8.96 -5.53 -0.95
CA ASP A 55 -9.44 -6.74 -1.63
C ASP A 55 -9.50 -6.60 -3.16
N GLY A 56 -8.61 -5.81 -3.75
CA GLY A 56 -8.59 -5.55 -5.19
C GLY A 56 -9.56 -4.46 -5.67
N HIS A 57 -10.34 -3.85 -4.78
CA HIS A 57 -11.28 -2.79 -5.12
C HIS A 57 -10.61 -1.42 -5.19
N THR A 58 -11.28 -0.48 -5.87
CA THR A 58 -10.95 0.95 -5.73
C THR A 58 -11.31 1.42 -4.32
N PRO A 59 -10.70 2.51 -3.79
CA PRO A 59 -11.03 3.01 -2.46
C PRO A 59 -12.53 3.26 -2.25
N THR A 60 -13.22 3.78 -3.27
CA THR A 60 -14.67 4.01 -3.21
C THR A 60 -15.46 2.71 -3.18
N ALA A 61 -15.10 1.72 -4.01
CA ALA A 61 -15.79 0.44 -4.01
C ALA A 61 -15.55 -0.35 -2.71
N ALA A 62 -14.34 -0.27 -2.14
CA ALA A 62 -14.04 -0.84 -0.83
C ALA A 62 -14.86 -0.16 0.29
N LEU A 63 -15.03 1.16 0.22
CA LEU A 63 -15.88 1.90 1.16
C LEU A 63 -17.36 1.48 1.03
N ILE A 64 -17.89 1.38 -0.19
CA ILE A 64 -19.26 0.94 -0.43
C ILE A 64 -19.47 -0.48 0.12
N LYS A 65 -18.57 -1.42 -0.20
CA LYS A 65 -18.58 -2.79 0.34
C LYS A 65 -18.64 -2.79 1.88
N LEU A 66 -17.83 -1.95 2.52
CA LEU A 66 -17.81 -1.84 3.99
C LEU A 66 -19.14 -1.28 4.53
N LEU A 67 -19.74 -0.29 3.87
CA LEU A 67 -21.05 0.25 4.26
C LEU A 67 -22.17 -0.78 4.08
N ASP A 68 -22.13 -1.58 3.01
CA ASP A 68 -23.04 -2.70 2.76
C ASP A 68 -22.92 -3.77 3.85
N GLU A 69 -21.70 -4.16 4.21
CA GLU A 69 -21.42 -5.12 5.30
C GLU A 69 -21.93 -4.62 6.65
N MET A 70 -21.83 -3.31 6.90
CA MET A 70 -22.38 -2.65 8.09
C MET A 70 -23.90 -2.41 8.03
N LYS A 71 -24.56 -2.74 6.91
CA LYS A 71 -25.99 -2.52 6.66
C LYS A 71 -26.43 -1.06 6.82
N VAL A 72 -25.56 -0.12 6.42
CA VAL A 72 -25.89 1.31 6.45
C VAL A 72 -26.91 1.60 5.33
N PRO A 73 -28.06 2.21 5.65
CA PRO A 73 -29.08 2.51 4.64
C PRO A 73 -28.62 3.64 3.70
N TYR A 74 -28.90 3.47 2.41
CA TYR A 74 -28.61 4.49 1.40
C TYR A 74 -29.69 5.58 1.38
N LEU A 75 -29.26 6.83 1.31
CA LEU A 75 -30.17 7.94 1.03
C LEU A 75 -30.41 8.04 -0.49
N VAL A 76 -31.61 7.68 -0.93
CA VAL A 76 -32.07 7.93 -2.29
C VAL A 76 -32.80 9.28 -2.29
N LYS A 77 -32.40 10.19 -3.20
CA LYS A 77 -33.11 11.46 -3.41
C LYS A 77 -34.20 11.32 -4.45
#